data_AF-A0AAV0PAA5-F1
#
_entry.id   AF-A0AAV0PAA5-F1
#
_cell.length_a   1.000
_cell.length_b   1.000
_cell.length_c   1.000
_cell.angle_alpha   90.00
_cell.angle_beta   90.00
_cell.angle_gamma   90.00
#
_symmetry.space_group_name_H-M   'P 1'
#
loop_
_entity.id
_entity.type
_entity.pdbx_description
1 polymer ?
#
loop_
_entity_poly.entity_id
_entity_poly.type
_entity_poly.pdbx_seq_one_letter_code
_entity_poly.pdbx_strand_id
1 'polypeptide(L)'
;MDDCGFHDGNFHNLLESRCLDVRHDNAREFQMHSSLIRRLSQDGEMEGHQGCVNAIAWNSNGSLLISGSDDTRVRLFNLSRSGGRGPDDTGIVPSALYQCHTRRVKKLAVEIGNPNVVWSASEDGTLRQHDFRECASCPAAGSSQECRNILVTLDVAIS
;
A
#
# COMPACT_ATOMS: atom_id res chain seq x y z
N MET A 1 -23.91 -1.03 19.74
CA MET A 1 -22.51 -1.31 20.14
C MET A 1 -21.85 -1.74 18.86
N ASP A 2 -21.44 -0.73 18.10
CA ASP A 2 -20.97 -0.85 16.74
C ASP A 2 -19.56 -1.45 16.77
N ASP A 3 -19.43 -2.59 16.11
CA ASP A 3 -18.20 -3.38 16.07
C ASP A 3 -17.22 -2.69 15.12
N CYS A 4 -16.29 -1.92 15.68
CA CYS A 4 -15.20 -1.28 14.95
C CYS A 4 -14.18 -2.34 14.51
N GLY A 5 -14.56 -3.17 13.56
CA GLY A 5 -13.69 -4.17 12.94
C GLY A 5 -12.56 -3.48 12.18
N PHE A 6 -11.32 -3.72 12.61
CA PHE A 6 -10.11 -3.34 11.88
C PHE A 6 -10.15 -4.01 10.51
N HIS A 7 -10.35 -3.23 9.45
CA HIS A 7 -10.23 -3.71 8.08
C HIS A 7 -8.74 -3.82 7.76
N ASP A 8 -8.15 -4.96 8.09
CA ASP A 8 -6.87 -5.33 7.51
C ASP A 8 -7.10 -5.50 6.00
N GLY A 9 -6.48 -4.65 5.18
CA GLY A 9 -6.60 -4.66 3.71
C GLY A 9 -6.08 -5.94 3.03
N ASN A 10 -6.17 -7.09 3.70
CA ASN A 10 -5.98 -8.41 3.16
C ASN A 10 -6.92 -8.62 1.96
N PHE A 11 -6.42 -9.34 0.95
CA PHE A 11 -7.17 -9.84 -0.21
C PHE A 11 -8.55 -10.43 0.13
N HIS A 12 -8.76 -10.84 1.38
CA HIS A 12 -10.04 -11.27 1.93
C HIS A 12 -11.18 -10.26 1.67
N ASN A 13 -10.97 -8.97 2.00
CA ASN A 13 -11.99 -7.93 1.78
C ASN A 13 -12.24 -7.63 0.29
N LEU A 14 -11.25 -7.87 -0.58
CA LEU A 14 -11.40 -7.72 -2.03
C LEU A 14 -12.18 -8.89 -2.67
N LEU A 15 -12.14 -10.07 -2.04
CA LEU A 15 -13.02 -11.20 -2.36
C LEU A 15 -14.43 -10.96 -1.78
N GLU A 16 -14.54 -10.35 -0.61
CA GLU A 16 -15.81 -10.07 0.08
C GLU A 16 -16.62 -8.95 -0.60
N SER A 17 -15.94 -7.89 -1.08
CA SER A 17 -16.56 -6.80 -1.88
C SER A 17 -16.95 -7.20 -3.30
N ARG A 18 -16.50 -8.37 -3.77
CA ARG A 18 -17.02 -9.02 -4.98
C ARG A 18 -18.16 -10.00 -4.69
N CYS A 19 -18.75 -9.95 -3.49
CA CYS A 19 -20.04 -10.59 -3.24
C CYS A 19 -21.13 -9.79 -3.95
N LEU A 20 -21.56 -10.29 -5.12
CA LEU A 20 -22.77 -9.84 -5.80
C LEU A 20 -23.96 -10.17 -4.89
N ASP A 21 -24.43 -9.20 -4.10
CA ASP A 21 -25.66 -9.20 -3.29
C ASP A 21 -26.35 -10.58 -3.17
N VAL A 22 -25.73 -11.49 -2.40
CA VAL A 22 -26.31 -12.82 -2.17
C VAL A 22 -27.22 -12.68 -0.96
N ARG A 23 -28.49 -12.36 -1.24
CA ARG A 23 -29.56 -12.56 -0.27
C ARG A 23 -29.53 -14.02 0.19
N HIS A 24 -29.43 -14.18 1.51
CA HIS A 24 -29.52 -15.40 2.29
C HIS A 24 -30.05 -16.62 1.52
N ASP A 25 -29.15 -17.52 1.13
CA ASP A 25 -29.49 -18.94 1.01
C ASP A 25 -28.22 -19.80 1.02
N ASN A 26 -28.05 -20.52 2.14
CA ASN A 26 -27.37 -21.81 2.32
C ASN A 26 -26.06 -22.07 1.56
N ALA A 27 -24.95 -22.05 2.30
CA ALA A 27 -23.71 -22.80 2.08
C ALA A 27 -23.31 -23.03 0.60
N ARG A 28 -22.99 -21.95 -0.12
CA ARG A 28 -22.29 -22.04 -1.41
C ARG A 28 -20.83 -21.70 -1.21
N GLU A 29 -20.04 -22.75 -1.05
CA GLU A 29 -18.59 -22.72 -1.18
C GLU A 29 -18.24 -22.01 -2.50
N PHE A 30 -17.49 -20.91 -2.43
CA PHE A 30 -17.09 -20.14 -3.62
C PHE A 30 -16.17 -21.01 -4.49
N GLN A 31 -16.73 -21.65 -5.50
CA GLN A 31 -15.97 -22.44 -6.47
C GLN A 31 -15.26 -21.51 -7.46
N MET A 32 -13.97 -21.27 -7.22
CA MET A 32 -13.07 -20.66 -8.20
C MET A 32 -13.00 -21.56 -9.44
N HIS A 33 -13.57 -21.11 -10.56
CA HIS A 33 -13.54 -21.88 -11.81
C HIS A 33 -12.15 -21.80 -12.45
N SER A 34 -11.61 -22.93 -12.92
CA SER A 34 -10.26 -23.02 -13.51
C SER A 34 -10.02 -22.07 -14.69
N SER A 35 -11.08 -21.65 -15.37
CA SER A 35 -11.03 -20.63 -16.44
C SER A 35 -10.60 -19.25 -15.96
N LEU A 36 -10.82 -18.89 -14.69
CA LEU A 36 -10.39 -17.61 -14.11
C LEU A 36 -8.88 -17.62 -13.84
N ILE A 37 -8.35 -18.74 -13.36
CA ILE A 37 -6.90 -18.93 -13.16
C ILE A 37 -6.17 -18.82 -14.50
N ARG A 38 -6.75 -19.37 -15.58
CA ARG A 38 -6.20 -19.26 -16.94
C ARG A 38 -6.17 -17.83 -17.50
N ARG A 39 -6.86 -16.87 -16.88
CA ARG A 39 -6.82 -15.45 -17.24
C ARG A 39 -5.82 -14.66 -16.42
N LEU A 40 -5.13 -15.28 -15.45
CA LEU A 40 -4.04 -14.65 -14.73
C LEU A 40 -2.84 -14.56 -15.68
N SER A 41 -2.61 -13.36 -16.19
CA SER A 41 -1.41 -12.99 -16.92
C SER A 41 -0.72 -11.84 -16.19
N GLN A 42 0.60 -11.82 -16.25
CA GLN A 42 1.38 -10.69 -15.77
C GLN A 42 1.16 -9.50 -16.72
N ASP A 43 0.57 -8.43 -16.21
CA ASP A 43 0.20 -7.24 -16.99
C ASP A 43 1.31 -6.17 -17.03
N GLY A 44 2.28 -6.26 -16.11
CA GLY A 44 3.43 -5.36 -16.07
C GLY A 44 4.33 -5.61 -14.87
N GLU A 45 5.50 -4.98 -14.87
CA GLU A 45 6.46 -5.03 -13.76
C GLU A 45 6.64 -3.64 -13.15
N MET A 46 6.63 -3.58 -11.82
CA MET A 46 6.90 -2.38 -11.03
C MET A 46 8.29 -2.52 -10.41
N GLU A 47 9.30 -2.21 -11.21
CA GLU A 47 10.68 -2.33 -10.79
C GLU A 47 11.13 -1.17 -9.88
N GLY A 48 12.13 -1.45 -9.06
CA GLY A 48 12.91 -0.40 -8.40
C GLY A 48 13.27 -0.68 -6.95
N HIS A 49 12.50 -1.49 -6.22
CA HIS A 49 12.88 -1.88 -4.86
C HIS A 49 14.20 -2.64 -4.86
N GLN A 50 15.10 -2.25 -3.96
CA GLN A 50 16.44 -2.86 -3.80
C GLN A 50 16.45 -3.89 -2.66
N GLY A 51 15.27 -4.33 -2.22
CA GLY A 51 15.06 -5.28 -1.14
C GLY A 51 13.66 -5.87 -1.21
N CYS A 52 13.37 -6.85 -0.35
CA CYS A 52 12.06 -7.51 -0.30
C CYS A 52 10.94 -6.49 -0.11
N VAL A 53 9.86 -6.61 -0.88
CA VAL A 53 8.62 -5.86 -0.66
C VAL A 53 7.84 -6.59 0.44
N ASN A 54 7.60 -5.93 1.57
CA ASN A 54 6.94 -6.54 2.72
C ASN A 54 5.45 -6.25 2.77
N ALA A 55 5.03 -5.12 2.20
CA ALA A 55 3.65 -4.66 2.24
C ALA A 55 3.29 -3.94 0.95
N ILE A 56 2.06 -4.15 0.51
CA ILE A 56 1.41 -3.37 -0.56
C ILE A 56 0.04 -2.90 -0.07
N ALA A 57 -0.40 -1.75 -0.57
CA ALA A 57 -1.73 -1.22 -0.27
C ALA A 57 -2.28 -0.46 -1.48
N TRP A 58 -3.57 -0.63 -1.74
CA TRP A 58 -4.30 0.15 -2.74
C TRP A 58 -5.06 1.27 -2.05
N ASN A 59 -5.15 2.43 -2.69
CA ASN A 59 -6.13 3.41 -2.25
C ASN A 59 -7.56 2.93 -2.59
N SER A 60 -8.55 3.55 -1.96
CA SER A 60 -9.95 3.08 -2.02
C SER A 60 -10.57 3.07 -3.42
N ASN A 61 -10.05 3.87 -4.36
CA ASN A 61 -10.54 3.92 -5.74
C ASN A 61 -9.69 3.05 -6.71
N GLY A 62 -8.63 2.38 -6.23
CA GLY A 62 -7.77 1.54 -7.04
C GLY A 62 -6.86 2.28 -8.04
N SER A 63 -6.77 3.61 -7.97
CA SER A 63 -5.93 4.39 -8.89
C SER A 63 -4.47 4.47 -8.45
N LEU A 64 -4.20 4.22 -7.16
CA LEU A 64 -2.88 4.28 -6.56
C LEU A 64 -2.53 2.95 -5.90
N LEU A 65 -1.31 2.49 -6.17
CA LEU A 65 -0.68 1.38 -5.45
C LEU A 65 0.50 1.92 -4.65
N ILE A 66 0.61 1.48 -3.40
CA ILE A 66 1.70 1.78 -2.48
C ILE A 66 2.45 0.51 -2.15
N SER A 67 3.78 0.56 -2.09
CA SER A 67 4.63 -0.55 -1.65
C SER A 67 5.65 -0.11 -0.61
N GLY A 68 5.91 -0.95 0.39
CA GLY A 68 6.89 -0.75 1.45
C GLY A 68 7.87 -1.92 1.51
N SER A 69 9.15 -1.64 1.76
CA SER A 69 10.23 -2.62 1.55
C SER A 69 11.35 -2.57 2.58
N ASP A 70 12.15 -3.63 2.57
CA ASP A 70 13.42 -3.74 3.26
C ASP A 70 14.47 -2.71 2.79
N ASP A 71 14.31 -2.10 1.61
CA ASP A 71 15.17 -1.00 1.13
C ASP A 71 14.90 0.36 1.82
N THR A 72 14.14 0.34 2.92
CA THR A 72 13.71 1.48 3.75
C THR A 72 12.83 2.51 3.03
N ARG A 73 12.31 2.17 1.84
CA ARG A 73 11.50 3.08 1.02
C ARG A 73 10.04 2.67 0.98
N VAL A 74 9.20 3.69 0.86
CA VAL A 74 7.81 3.56 0.42
C VAL A 74 7.70 4.14 -1.00
N ARG A 75 7.12 3.39 -1.93
CA ARG A 75 6.89 3.82 -3.32
C ARG A 75 5.40 3.96 -3.59
N LEU A 76 5.05 4.97 -4.39
CA LEU A 76 3.69 5.22 -4.86
C LEU A 76 3.67 5.09 -6.38
N PHE A 77 2.72 4.31 -6.91
CA PHE A 77 2.50 4.11 -8.33
C PHE A 77 1.11 4.61 -8.70
N ASN A 78 1.02 5.49 -9.69
CA ASN A 78 -0.24 5.94 -10.26
C ASN A 78 -0.60 5.07 -11.47
N LEU A 79 -1.64 4.25 -11.32
CA LEU A 79 -2.08 3.31 -12.34
C LEU A 79 -3.19 3.85 -13.23
N SER A 80 -3.78 5.01 -12.91
CA SER A 80 -4.70 5.67 -13.85
C SER A 80 -3.97 6.22 -15.07
N ARG A 81 -2.65 6.41 -14.98
CA ARG A 81 -1.78 6.92 -16.05
C ARG A 81 -1.11 5.84 -16.90
N SER A 82 -1.17 4.56 -16.52
CA SER A 82 -0.50 3.48 -17.25
C SER A 82 -1.27 2.99 -18.48
N GLY A 83 -2.56 3.32 -18.61
CA GLY A 83 -3.45 2.84 -19.69
C GLY A 83 -3.17 3.37 -21.11
N GLY A 84 -2.02 4.01 -21.37
CA GLY A 84 -1.67 4.58 -22.67
C GLY A 84 -0.25 4.26 -23.15
N ARG A 85 0.44 3.27 -22.55
CA ARG A 85 1.82 2.93 -22.93
C ARG A 85 1.86 1.94 -24.09
N GLY A 86 2.73 2.22 -25.07
CA GLY A 86 2.95 1.36 -26.23
C GLY A 86 3.60 0.02 -25.86
N PRO A 87 3.67 -0.92 -26.80
CA PRO A 87 4.06 -2.32 -26.56
C PRO A 87 5.49 -2.53 -26.02
N ASP A 88 6.36 -1.52 -26.06
CA ASP A 88 7.78 -1.60 -25.65
C ASP A 88 8.08 -0.96 -24.27
N ASP A 89 7.09 -0.40 -23.58
CA ASP A 89 7.30 0.30 -22.29
C ASP A 89 6.73 -0.52 -21.14
N THR A 90 7.42 -1.62 -20.81
CA THR A 90 7.00 -2.65 -19.84
C THR A 90 7.12 -2.24 -18.37
N GLY A 91 7.76 -1.10 -18.09
CA GLY A 91 8.03 -0.65 -16.72
C GLY A 91 6.98 0.34 -16.20
N ILE A 92 6.26 -0.04 -15.13
CA ILE A 92 5.46 0.91 -14.35
C ILE A 92 6.39 1.59 -13.34
N VAL A 93 6.74 2.86 -13.61
CA VAL A 93 7.64 3.63 -12.75
C VAL A 93 6.90 4.25 -11.55
N PRO A 94 7.55 4.37 -10.37
CA PRO A 94 6.95 5.03 -9.23
C PRO A 94 6.74 6.52 -9.51
N SER A 95 5.55 7.03 -9.18
CA SER A 95 5.19 8.44 -9.25
C SER A 95 5.73 9.25 -8.05
N ALA A 96 5.99 8.60 -6.92
CA ALA A 96 6.68 9.19 -5.78
C ALA A 96 7.50 8.14 -5.02
N LEU A 97 8.55 8.61 -4.33
CA LEU A 97 9.43 7.81 -3.49
C LEU A 97 9.64 8.52 -2.16
N TYR A 98 9.30 7.83 -1.07
CA TYR A 98 9.44 8.31 0.29
C TYR A 98 10.58 7.55 0.98
N GLN A 99 11.63 8.27 1.35
CA GLN A 99 12.82 7.72 2.00
C GLN A 99 13.01 8.28 3.42
N CYS A 100 11.95 8.13 4.23
CA CYS A 100 11.87 8.70 5.57
C CYS A 100 12.25 7.69 6.67
N HIS A 101 12.12 6.40 6.36
CA HIS A 101 12.44 5.33 7.30
C HIS A 101 13.93 4.99 7.25
N THR A 102 14.51 4.72 8.41
CA THR A 102 15.93 4.34 8.54
C THR A 102 16.11 2.83 8.66
N ARG A 103 15.01 2.08 8.80
CA ARG A 103 14.97 0.62 8.75
C ARG A 103 13.80 0.14 7.88
N ARG A 104 13.62 -1.17 7.84
CA ARG A 104 12.70 -1.89 6.95
C ARG A 104 11.25 -1.51 7.23
N VAL A 105 10.50 -1.19 6.17
CA VAL A 105 9.06 -0.92 6.26
C VAL A 105 8.30 -2.24 6.25
N LYS A 106 7.48 -2.48 7.28
CA LYS A 106 6.81 -3.77 7.51
C LYS A 106 5.31 -3.75 7.27
N LYS A 107 4.66 -2.60 7.40
CA LYS A 107 3.21 -2.49 7.21
C LYS A 107 2.83 -1.17 6.56
N LEU A 108 1.75 -1.21 5.78
CA LEU A 108 1.09 -0.05 5.19
C LEU A 108 -0.39 -0.07 5.56
N ALA A 109 -1.00 1.10 5.71
CA ALA A 109 -2.45 1.26 5.86
C ALA A 109 -2.92 2.55 5.20
N VAL A 110 -3.94 2.49 4.35
CA VAL A 110 -4.53 3.70 3.75
C VAL A 110 -5.57 4.28 4.71
N GLU A 111 -5.60 5.60 4.84
CA GLU A 111 -6.59 6.28 5.68
C GLU A 111 -8.02 6.06 5.14
N ILE A 112 -8.93 5.69 6.03
CA ILE A 112 -10.33 5.47 5.68
C ILE A 112 -10.98 6.83 5.40
N GLY A 113 -11.67 6.95 4.27
CA GLY A 113 -12.32 8.19 3.87
C GLY A 113 -11.39 9.23 3.24
N ASN A 114 -10.07 9.01 3.27
CA ASN A 114 -9.10 9.88 2.62
C ASN A 114 -8.12 9.08 1.74
N PRO A 115 -8.38 8.99 0.43
CA PRO A 115 -7.56 8.16 -0.48
C PRO A 115 -6.15 8.72 -0.73
N ASN A 116 -5.85 9.91 -0.22
CA ASN A 116 -4.57 10.59 -0.41
C ASN A 116 -3.58 10.38 0.74
N VAL A 117 -4.01 9.71 1.81
CA VAL A 117 -3.18 9.52 3.00
C VAL A 117 -2.91 8.05 3.23
N VAL A 118 -1.65 7.73 3.49
CA VAL A 118 -1.20 6.39 3.88
C VAL A 118 -0.29 6.46 5.09
N TRP A 119 -0.33 5.39 5.87
CA TRP A 119 0.49 5.18 7.05
C TRP A 119 1.49 4.08 6.77
N SER A 120 2.73 4.24 7.23
CA SER A 120 3.77 3.21 7.18
C SER A 120 4.34 2.92 8.56
N ALA A 121 4.58 1.64 8.83
CA ALA A 121 5.23 1.15 10.04
C ALA A 121 6.58 0.53 9.72
N SER A 122 7.60 0.86 10.51
CA SER A 122 8.99 0.44 10.28
C SER A 122 9.65 -0.13 11.52
N GLU A 123 10.65 -0.99 11.30
CA GLU A 123 11.56 -1.49 12.35
C GLU A 123 12.36 -0.37 13.03
N ASP A 124 12.36 0.85 12.49
CA ASP A 124 12.97 2.03 13.13
C ASP A 124 12.17 2.55 14.32
N GLY A 125 11.04 1.93 14.64
CA GLY A 125 10.20 2.30 15.77
C GLY A 125 9.21 3.41 15.45
N THR A 126 9.06 3.84 14.20
CA THR A 126 8.17 4.96 13.83
C THR A 126 6.97 4.51 13.00
N LEU A 127 5.83 5.15 13.26
CA LEU A 127 4.69 5.22 12.35
C LEU A 127 4.70 6.58 11.64
N ARG A 128 4.62 6.57 10.32
CA ARG A 128 4.66 7.79 9.50
C ARG A 128 3.42 7.94 8.64
N GLN A 129 2.88 9.15 8.60
CA GLN A 129 1.81 9.53 7.68
C GLN A 129 2.42 10.09 6.39
N HIS A 130 1.87 9.74 5.23
CA HIS A 130 2.27 10.31 3.95
C HIS A 130 1.02 10.83 3.26
N ASP A 131 1.00 12.11 2.93
CA ASP A 131 -0.01 12.72 2.07
C ASP A 131 0.54 12.83 0.65
N PHE A 132 -0.11 12.18 -0.31
CA PHE A 132 0.31 12.14 -1.71
C PHE A 132 0.12 13.46 -2.46
N ARG A 133 -0.58 14.42 -1.85
CA ARG A 133 -0.76 15.77 -2.39
C ARG A 133 0.39 16.69 -1.99
N GLU A 134 1.17 16.28 -1.00
CA GLU A 134 2.28 17.03 -0.45
C GLU A 134 3.64 16.53 -0.98
N CYS A 135 4.71 17.25 -0.64
CA CYS A 135 6.04 16.95 -1.14
C CYS A 135 6.54 15.58 -0.63
N ALA A 136 7.04 14.74 -1.54
CA ALA A 136 7.50 13.39 -1.25
C ALA A 136 8.91 13.29 -0.65
N SER A 137 9.66 14.40 -0.58
CA SER A 137 11.05 14.40 -0.13
C SER A 137 11.14 14.46 1.39
N CYS A 138 11.58 13.37 2.01
CA CYS A 138 11.89 13.39 3.43
C CYS A 138 13.31 13.92 3.68
N PRO A 139 13.47 14.87 4.61
CA PRO A 139 14.76 15.37 5.03
C PRO A 139 15.57 14.26 5.70
N ALA A 140 16.90 14.31 5.52
CA ALA A 140 17.81 13.38 6.14
C ALA A 140 17.69 13.41 7.67
N ALA A 141 17.94 12.28 8.34
CA ALA A 141 17.95 12.23 9.80
C ALA A 141 18.89 13.31 10.39
N GLY A 142 18.33 14.25 11.16
CA GLY A 142 19.08 15.38 11.74
C GLY A 142 18.97 16.72 10.99
N SER A 143 18.23 16.79 9.87
CA SER A 143 17.89 18.05 9.21
C SER A 143 16.79 18.80 9.97
N SER A 144 16.94 20.12 10.15
CA SER A 144 15.93 21.01 10.76
C SER A 144 14.73 21.29 9.86
N GLN A 145 14.78 20.89 8.59
CA GLN A 145 13.55 20.69 7.84
C GLN A 145 12.97 19.37 8.32
N GLU A 146 11.82 19.40 8.98
CA GLU A 146 11.08 18.21 9.34
C GLU A 146 9.98 18.03 8.30
N CYS A 147 9.97 16.90 7.58
CA CYS A 147 8.68 16.43 7.08
C CYS A 147 7.88 16.07 8.34
N ARG A 148 6.85 16.87 8.63
CA ARG A 148 5.95 16.77 9.79
C ARG A 148 5.05 15.52 9.75
N ASN A 149 5.64 14.40 9.40
CA ASN A 149 4.96 13.16 9.06
C ASN A 149 5.16 12.08 10.14
N ILE A 150 5.76 12.44 11.28
CA ILE A 150 5.96 11.54 12.42
C ILE A 150 4.79 11.74 13.39
N LEU A 151 3.83 10.80 13.40
CA LEU A 151 2.70 10.88 14.33
C LEU A 151 2.97 10.12 15.63
N VAL A 152 3.64 8.96 15.56
CA VAL A 152 3.86 8.10 16.73
C VAL A 152 5.24 7.44 16.68
N THR A 153 6.02 7.62 17.75
CA THR A 153 7.20 6.81 18.04
C THR A 153 6.79 5.69 18.99
N LEU A 154 6.99 4.45 18.59
CA LEU A 154 6.81 3.26 19.41
C LEU A 154 8.14 2.93 20.07
N ASP A 155 8.59 3.78 20.99
CA ASP A 155 9.72 3.43 21.84
C ASP A 155 9.26 2.36 22.83
N VAL A 156 9.88 1.18 22.77
CA VAL A 156 9.85 0.26 23.89
C VAL A 156 10.72 0.89 24.96
N ALA A 157 10.09 1.48 25.99
CA ALA A 157 10.79 1.85 27.20
C ALA A 157 11.32 0.56 27.84
N ILE A 158 12.58 0.25 27.61
CA ILE A 158 13.28 -0.80 28.36
C ILE A 158 13.57 -0.18 29.73
N SER A 159 12.69 -0.45 30.71
CA SER A 159 12.88 -0.13 32.12
C SER A 159 13.80 -1.12 32.80
#